data_AF-A0A7X7Q8X7-F1
#
_entry.id   AF-A0A7X7Q8X7-F1
#
_cell.length_a   1.000
_cell.length_b   1.000
_cell.length_c   1.000
_cell.angle_alpha   90.00
_cell.angle_beta   90.00
_cell.angle_gamma   90.00
#
_symmetry.space_group_name_H-M   'P 1'
#
loop_
_entity.id
_entity.type
_entity.pdbx_description
1 polymer ?
#
loop_
_entity_poly.entity_id
_entity_poly.type
_entity_poly.pdbx_seq_one_letter_code
_entity_poly.pdbx_strand_id
1 'polypeptide(L)'
;MVTKTTDAYVRGTPLEVAVGWIYGLLPHSPLPRTNRTPREALDDAMRPALLGAPCYVTFSGGRDSSAVLAAATSLARREGHELPIPVTLAYPGLRDTDETAWQRLVIDHLKLPEWIVARQPEQSDLLGEAARESLLARGVMWPAAIHTHGPLYGQLSPGSLMTGEGGDATLGLRRGTALTVLRHGRRPSRALLTTAARELLPRRARDWLLRRDQPVGLHDRWLRAAALAEHERRMSEDIVAEPLRYDEGTWFISRRRAFATLVHNQAAHATAYGLAPFDPLLDHGFLAALARSGGRWGYNGRTATMQALFADVLPRAVIARSTKASFNHAYRGSGTIEFARDWDGSGVDTDLVDAERLREVWLSDEPTMATALLLHSAWLASQGTP
;
A
#
# COMPACT_ATOMS: atom_id res chain seq x y z
N MET A 1 1.00 -18.96 -34.49
CA MET A 1 2.06 -17.97 -34.21
C MET A 1 1.34 -16.68 -33.83
N VAL A 2 1.03 -16.52 -32.54
CA VAL A 2 0.26 -15.38 -32.01
C VAL A 2 1.27 -14.39 -31.46
N THR A 3 1.44 -13.27 -32.16
CA THR A 3 2.33 -12.19 -31.77
C THR A 3 1.57 -11.17 -30.91
N LYS A 4 2.23 -10.77 -29.81
CA LYS A 4 2.01 -9.57 -28.99
C LYS A 4 0.79 -9.57 -28.05
N THR A 5 0.97 -10.14 -26.87
CA THR A 5 0.41 -9.57 -25.64
C THR A 5 0.96 -8.13 -25.52
N THR A 6 0.09 -7.14 -25.68
CA THR A 6 0.30 -5.82 -25.07
C THR A 6 0.55 -6.07 -23.59
N ASP A 7 1.71 -5.67 -23.06
CA ASP A 7 2.09 -5.95 -21.68
C ASP A 7 1.01 -5.37 -20.74
N ALA A 8 0.21 -6.26 -20.14
CA ALA A 8 -0.96 -5.89 -19.35
C ALA A 8 -0.56 -5.20 -18.03
N TYR A 9 0.73 -5.19 -17.70
CA TYR A 9 1.27 -4.68 -16.46
C TYR A 9 2.20 -3.49 -16.70
N VAL A 10 2.19 -2.55 -15.75
CA VAL A 10 3.11 -1.42 -15.74
C VAL A 10 4.39 -1.84 -15.02
N ARG A 11 5.53 -1.70 -15.71
CA ARG A 11 6.87 -2.05 -15.19
C ARG A 11 7.60 -0.86 -14.61
N GLY A 12 8.44 -1.12 -13.63
CA GLY A 12 9.39 -0.14 -13.11
C GLY A 12 10.61 0.00 -14.03
N THR A 13 11.25 1.16 -13.99
CA THR A 13 12.60 1.37 -14.54
C THR A 13 13.65 0.59 -13.72
N PRO A 14 14.89 0.41 -14.23
CA PRO A 14 15.95 -0.29 -13.49
C PRO A 14 16.18 0.29 -12.08
N LEU A 15 16.19 1.62 -11.94
CA LEU A 15 16.30 2.25 -10.61
C LEU A 15 15.10 1.94 -9.72
N GLU A 16 13.88 1.92 -10.26
CA GLU A 16 12.67 1.63 -9.49
C GLU A 16 12.62 0.17 -9.01
N VAL A 17 13.13 -0.75 -9.82
CA VAL A 17 13.39 -2.14 -9.42
C VAL A 17 14.43 -2.17 -8.30
N ALA A 18 15.55 -1.46 -8.46
CA ALA A 18 16.62 -1.42 -7.47
C ALA A 18 16.20 -0.86 -6.10
N VAL A 19 15.24 0.07 -6.06
CA VAL A 19 14.79 0.70 -4.81
C VAL A 19 13.47 0.16 -4.25
N GLY A 20 12.75 -0.66 -5.01
CA GLY A 20 11.43 -1.17 -4.64
C GLY A 20 10.30 -0.13 -4.66
N TRP A 21 10.43 0.94 -5.45
CA TRP A 21 9.51 2.09 -5.42
C TRP A 21 9.29 2.71 -6.80
N ILE A 22 8.08 3.19 -7.08
CA ILE A 22 7.69 3.88 -8.32
C ILE A 22 7.65 5.39 -8.09
N TYR A 23 8.44 6.16 -8.84
CA TYR A 23 8.51 7.61 -8.68
C TYR A 23 7.50 8.36 -9.54
N GLY A 24 7.35 9.64 -9.25
CA GLY A 24 6.82 10.62 -10.17
C GLY A 24 5.32 10.81 -10.08
N LEU A 25 4.88 11.83 -10.83
CA LEU A 25 3.53 12.33 -10.79
C LEU A 25 2.87 12.25 -12.17
N LEU A 26 1.60 11.89 -12.17
CA LEU A 26 0.71 12.03 -13.30
C LEU A 26 0.41 13.52 -13.57
N PRO A 27 -0.06 13.84 -14.80
CA PRO A 27 -0.53 15.18 -15.14
C PRO A 27 -1.50 15.74 -14.10
N HIS A 28 -1.45 17.06 -13.90
CA HIS A 28 -2.35 17.71 -12.97
C HIS A 28 -3.79 17.68 -13.50
N SER A 29 -4.71 17.24 -12.65
CA SER A 29 -6.15 17.41 -12.84
C SER A 29 -6.71 18.34 -11.76
N PRO A 30 -7.65 19.24 -12.10
CA PRO A 30 -8.29 20.10 -11.11
C PRO A 30 -9.15 19.27 -10.16
N LEU A 31 -9.17 19.66 -8.87
CA LEU A 31 -10.04 19.02 -7.86
C LEU A 31 -11.52 19.16 -8.27
N PRO A 32 -12.24 18.05 -8.53
CA PRO A 32 -13.63 18.12 -8.95
C PRO A 32 -14.53 18.84 -7.92
N ARG A 33 -15.65 19.35 -8.42
CA ARG A 33 -16.77 19.75 -7.56
C ARG A 33 -17.57 18.50 -7.21
N THR A 34 -18.00 18.40 -5.97
CA THR A 34 -18.88 17.33 -5.50
C THR A 34 -19.76 17.87 -4.39
N ASN A 35 -21.00 17.40 -4.35
CA ASN A 35 -21.96 17.64 -3.27
C ASN A 35 -22.07 16.44 -2.31
N ARG A 36 -21.34 15.35 -2.59
CA ARG A 36 -21.31 14.16 -1.74
C ARG A 36 -20.48 14.42 -0.50
N THR A 37 -20.95 13.92 0.63
CA THR A 37 -20.11 13.70 1.80
C THR A 37 -19.06 12.62 1.50
N PRO A 38 -17.94 12.56 2.25
CA PRO A 38 -16.96 11.50 2.06
C PRO A 38 -17.55 10.10 2.24
N ARG A 39 -18.54 9.93 3.13
CA ARG A 39 -19.21 8.64 3.32
C ARG A 39 -20.09 8.24 2.17
N GLU A 40 -20.86 9.16 1.60
CA GLU A 40 -21.66 8.86 0.40
C GLU A 40 -20.77 8.54 -0.79
N ALA A 41 -19.66 9.26 -0.97
CA ALA A 41 -18.72 8.99 -2.05
C ALA A 41 -18.00 7.64 -1.86
N LEU A 42 -17.66 7.27 -0.62
CA LEU A 42 -17.12 5.94 -0.31
C LEU A 42 -18.14 4.84 -0.59
N ASP A 43 -19.39 5.08 -0.22
CA ASP A 43 -20.49 4.14 -0.49
C ASP A 43 -20.69 3.98 -2.01
N ASP A 44 -20.65 5.06 -2.78
CA ASP A 44 -20.71 5.02 -4.25
C ASP A 44 -19.55 4.23 -4.86
N ALA A 45 -18.34 4.33 -4.29
CA ALA A 45 -17.17 3.57 -4.74
C ALA A 45 -17.26 2.06 -4.40
N MET A 46 -17.92 1.69 -3.30
CA MET A 46 -18.08 0.29 -2.86
C MET A 46 -19.28 -0.41 -3.51
N ARG A 47 -20.32 0.35 -3.86
CA ARG A 47 -21.60 -0.17 -4.38
C ARG A 47 -21.44 -1.13 -5.57
N PRO A 48 -20.61 -0.87 -6.60
CA PRO A 48 -20.45 -1.82 -7.70
C PRO A 48 -19.93 -3.18 -7.23
N ALA A 49 -19.04 -3.22 -6.24
CA ALA A 49 -18.51 -4.46 -5.68
C ALA A 49 -19.57 -5.28 -4.94
N LEU A 50 -20.50 -4.62 -4.24
CA LEU A 50 -21.59 -5.27 -3.52
C LEU A 50 -22.69 -5.79 -4.45
N LEU A 51 -22.92 -5.12 -5.59
CA LEU A 51 -23.86 -5.58 -6.62
C LEU A 51 -23.36 -6.84 -7.36
N GLY A 52 -22.04 -7.00 -7.46
CA GLY A 52 -21.39 -8.15 -8.11
C GLY A 52 -21.04 -9.27 -7.14
N ALA A 53 -21.97 -9.67 -6.27
CA ALA A 53 -21.78 -10.73 -5.27
C ALA A 53 -21.27 -12.05 -5.91
N PRO A 54 -20.42 -12.84 -5.21
CA PRO A 54 -19.89 -12.60 -3.87
C PRO A 54 -18.89 -11.43 -3.83
N CYS A 55 -18.92 -10.67 -2.73
CA CYS A 55 -18.04 -9.51 -2.51
C CYS A 55 -17.01 -9.81 -1.42
N TYR A 56 -15.75 -10.02 -1.80
CA TYR A 56 -14.66 -10.28 -0.87
C TYR A 56 -13.99 -8.99 -0.42
N VAL A 57 -13.52 -8.94 0.82
CA VAL A 57 -12.71 -7.82 1.34
C VAL A 57 -11.42 -8.38 1.94
N THR A 58 -10.28 -8.04 1.34
CA THR A 58 -8.97 -8.36 1.93
C THR A 58 -8.78 -7.59 3.23
N PHE A 59 -8.63 -8.32 4.32
CA PHE A 59 -8.73 -7.80 5.67
C PHE A 59 -7.60 -8.32 6.55
N SER A 60 -6.77 -7.39 7.04
CA SER A 60 -5.59 -7.69 7.85
C SER A 60 -5.80 -7.46 9.36
N GLY A 61 -6.87 -6.80 9.79
CA GLY A 61 -7.02 -6.29 11.16
C GLY A 61 -6.43 -4.88 11.37
N GLY A 62 -5.78 -4.33 10.34
CA GLY A 62 -5.34 -2.94 10.32
C GLY A 62 -6.51 -1.96 10.20
N ARG A 63 -6.29 -0.69 10.56
CA ARG A 63 -7.35 0.35 10.55
C ARG A 63 -8.04 0.52 9.20
N ASP A 64 -7.25 0.50 8.12
CA ASP A 64 -7.74 0.87 6.79
C ASP A 64 -8.62 -0.24 6.20
N SER A 65 -8.12 -1.48 6.23
CA SER A 65 -8.89 -2.64 5.80
C SER A 65 -10.11 -2.90 6.71
N SER A 66 -10.00 -2.63 8.02
CA SER A 66 -11.17 -2.63 8.93
C SER A 66 -12.22 -1.60 8.52
N ALA A 67 -11.80 -0.38 8.16
CA ALA A 67 -12.69 0.69 7.75
C ALA A 67 -13.44 0.36 6.46
N VAL A 68 -12.74 -0.21 5.47
CA VAL A 68 -13.35 -0.70 4.23
C VAL A 68 -14.37 -1.80 4.53
N LEU A 69 -14.01 -2.83 5.31
CA LEU A 69 -14.91 -3.92 5.66
C LEU A 69 -16.16 -3.42 6.40
N ALA A 70 -15.98 -2.56 7.40
CA ALA A 70 -17.07 -2.01 8.20
C ALA A 70 -18.00 -1.11 7.38
N ALA A 71 -17.42 -0.26 6.52
CA ALA A 71 -18.17 0.59 5.60
C ALA A 71 -19.00 -0.23 4.61
N ALA A 72 -18.40 -1.23 3.96
CA ALA A 72 -19.08 -2.11 3.03
C ALA A 72 -20.19 -2.93 3.72
N THR A 73 -19.94 -3.42 4.94
CA THR A 73 -20.95 -4.14 5.74
C THR A 73 -22.14 -3.25 6.08
N SER A 74 -21.89 -2.00 6.50
CA SER A 74 -22.94 -1.03 6.81
C SER A 74 -23.77 -0.68 5.58
N LEU A 75 -23.10 -0.45 4.43
CA LEU A 75 -23.73 -0.20 3.14
C LEU A 75 -24.61 -1.37 2.70
N ALA A 76 -24.08 -2.61 2.73
CA ALA A 76 -24.79 -3.82 2.35
C ALA A 76 -26.09 -3.99 3.16
N ARG A 77 -26.02 -3.81 4.48
CA ARG A 77 -27.19 -3.89 5.37
C ARG A 77 -28.24 -2.83 5.07
N ARG A 78 -27.81 -1.59 4.86
CA ARG A 78 -28.71 -0.46 4.61
C ARG A 78 -29.47 -0.61 3.30
N GLU A 79 -28.88 -1.28 2.32
CA GLU A 79 -29.41 -1.37 0.96
C GLU A 79 -29.91 -2.77 0.56
N GLY A 80 -29.76 -3.76 1.45
CA GLY A 80 -30.25 -5.12 1.21
C GLY A 80 -29.36 -5.96 0.30
N HIS A 81 -28.07 -5.64 0.19
CA HIS A 81 -27.09 -6.49 -0.51
C HIS A 81 -26.62 -7.64 0.38
N GLU A 82 -26.04 -8.67 -0.24
CA GLU A 82 -25.29 -9.70 0.50
C GLU A 82 -24.13 -9.06 1.27
N LEU A 83 -23.84 -9.61 2.45
CA LEU A 83 -22.76 -9.10 3.29
C LEU A 83 -21.39 -9.42 2.66
N PRO A 84 -20.41 -8.51 2.73
CA PRO A 84 -19.08 -8.80 2.24
C PRO A 84 -18.43 -9.93 3.05
N ILE A 85 -17.68 -10.78 2.37
CA ILE A 85 -16.92 -11.90 2.94
C ILE A 85 -15.49 -11.40 3.24
N PRO A 86 -15.10 -11.26 4.51
CA PRO A 86 -13.74 -10.90 4.86
C PRO A 86 -12.78 -12.04 4.54
N VAL A 87 -11.63 -11.70 3.99
CA VAL A 87 -10.56 -12.64 3.61
C VAL A 87 -9.26 -12.22 4.29
N THR A 88 -8.71 -13.09 5.11
CA THR A 88 -7.50 -12.83 5.90
C THR A 88 -6.42 -13.85 5.58
N LEU A 89 -5.18 -13.39 5.39
CA LEU A 89 -3.99 -14.22 5.39
C LEU A 89 -3.51 -14.43 6.82
N ALA A 90 -3.35 -15.69 7.23
CA ALA A 90 -2.80 -16.08 8.51
C ALA A 90 -1.43 -16.72 8.32
N TYR A 91 -0.48 -16.33 9.17
CA TYR A 91 0.91 -16.77 9.13
C TYR A 91 1.29 -17.48 10.45
N PRO A 92 0.94 -18.76 10.62
CA PRO A 92 1.28 -19.51 11.82
C PRO A 92 2.78 -19.49 12.09
N GLY A 93 3.17 -19.20 13.34
CA GLY A 93 4.57 -19.18 13.77
C GLY A 93 5.28 -17.82 13.65
N LEU A 94 4.70 -16.83 12.96
CA LEU A 94 5.27 -15.49 12.83
C LEU A 94 4.56 -14.49 13.75
N ARG A 95 5.11 -14.29 14.95
CA ARG A 95 4.47 -13.47 16.01
C ARG A 95 4.28 -12.01 15.62
N ASP A 96 5.17 -11.45 14.81
CA ASP A 96 5.14 -10.07 14.33
C ASP A 96 4.02 -9.79 13.32
N THR A 97 3.45 -10.85 12.74
CA THR A 97 2.30 -10.80 11.83
C THR A 97 0.95 -10.98 12.53
N ASP A 98 0.95 -11.34 13.82
CA ASP A 98 -0.27 -11.77 14.52
C ASP A 98 -1.20 -10.60 14.80
N GLU A 99 -2.26 -10.52 13.99
CA GLU A 99 -3.34 -9.55 14.07
C GLU A 99 -4.64 -10.20 14.56
N THR A 100 -4.61 -11.45 15.03
CA THR A 100 -5.82 -12.27 15.31
C THR A 100 -6.78 -11.58 16.27
N ALA A 101 -6.26 -10.92 17.31
CA ALA A 101 -7.09 -10.21 18.28
C ALA A 101 -7.85 -9.03 17.65
N TRP A 102 -7.19 -8.28 16.76
CA TRP A 102 -7.82 -7.17 16.04
C TRP A 102 -8.80 -7.66 14.98
N GLN A 103 -8.43 -8.74 14.28
CA GLN A 103 -9.29 -9.38 13.29
C GLN A 103 -10.60 -9.85 13.93
N ARG A 104 -10.52 -10.66 15.00
CA ARG A 104 -11.70 -11.13 15.73
C ARG A 104 -12.54 -9.98 16.28
N LEU A 105 -11.91 -8.96 16.87
CA LEU A 105 -12.63 -7.79 17.38
C LEU A 105 -13.51 -7.13 16.30
N VAL A 106 -13.01 -7.01 15.07
CA VAL A 106 -13.77 -6.44 13.95
C VAL A 106 -14.84 -7.41 13.46
N ILE A 107 -14.52 -8.68 13.24
CA ILE A 107 -15.47 -9.70 12.76
C ILE A 107 -16.65 -9.85 13.73
N ASP A 108 -16.35 -9.98 15.03
CA ASP A 108 -17.36 -10.12 16.09
C ASP A 108 -18.22 -8.86 16.21
N HIS A 109 -17.60 -7.66 16.14
CA HIS A 109 -18.32 -6.39 16.16
C HIS A 109 -19.28 -6.25 14.99
N LEU A 110 -18.81 -6.61 13.79
CA LEU A 110 -19.60 -6.53 12.57
C LEU A 110 -20.63 -7.65 12.47
N LYS A 111 -20.52 -8.74 13.24
CA LYS A 111 -21.41 -9.92 13.18
C LYS A 111 -21.48 -10.51 11.77
N LEU A 112 -20.32 -10.68 11.14
CA LEU A 112 -20.24 -11.31 9.83
C LEU A 112 -20.32 -12.84 9.99
N PRO A 113 -21.24 -13.52 9.29
CA PRO A 113 -21.45 -14.97 9.46
C PRO A 113 -20.35 -15.79 8.80
N GLU A 114 -19.66 -15.22 7.82
CA GLU A 114 -18.60 -15.85 7.05
C GLU A 114 -17.30 -15.08 7.24
N TRP A 115 -16.20 -15.82 7.29
CA TRP A 115 -14.84 -15.29 7.33
C TRP A 115 -13.87 -16.32 6.79
N ILE A 116 -13.20 -15.99 5.69
CA ILE A 116 -12.20 -16.85 5.07
C ILE A 116 -10.84 -16.53 5.68
N VAL A 117 -10.22 -17.53 6.30
CA VAL A 117 -8.85 -17.44 6.84
C VAL A 117 -7.94 -18.37 6.06
N ALA A 118 -7.20 -17.82 5.11
CA ALA A 118 -6.22 -18.55 4.32
C ALA A 118 -4.93 -18.71 5.12
N ARG A 119 -4.58 -19.95 5.47
CA ARG A 119 -3.38 -20.31 6.23
C ARG A 119 -2.30 -20.81 5.28
N GLN A 120 -1.45 -19.92 4.78
CA GLN A 120 -0.48 -20.27 3.75
C GLN A 120 0.88 -19.59 3.98
N PRO A 121 1.60 -19.97 5.05
CA PRO A 121 2.89 -19.34 5.39
C PRO A 121 3.94 -19.55 4.30
N GLU A 122 4.00 -20.75 3.69
CA GLU A 122 5.00 -21.07 2.66
C GLU A 122 4.67 -20.42 1.29
N GLN A 123 3.40 -20.12 1.03
CA GLN A 123 2.98 -19.55 -0.26
C GLN A 123 3.08 -18.03 -0.30
N SER A 124 3.40 -17.41 0.83
CA SER A 124 3.68 -15.98 0.92
C SER A 124 5.17 -15.66 0.78
N ASP A 125 6.01 -16.69 0.63
CA ASP A 125 7.41 -16.51 0.27
C ASP A 125 7.52 -15.84 -1.11
N LEU A 126 8.36 -14.82 -1.25
CA LEU A 126 8.55 -14.10 -2.51
C LEU A 126 9.13 -14.98 -3.61
N LEU A 127 9.82 -16.05 -3.24
CA LEU A 127 10.26 -17.10 -4.15
C LEU A 127 9.64 -18.46 -3.77
N GLY A 128 8.43 -18.47 -3.20
CA GLY A 128 7.62 -19.68 -3.09
C GLY A 128 7.15 -20.15 -4.47
N GLU A 129 6.67 -21.40 -4.56
CA GLU A 129 6.23 -22.03 -5.82
C GLU A 129 5.28 -21.14 -6.63
N ALA A 130 4.21 -20.65 -6.00
CA ALA A 130 3.23 -19.79 -6.67
C ALA A 130 3.81 -18.44 -7.13
N ALA A 131 4.73 -17.86 -6.35
CA ALA A 131 5.39 -16.61 -6.74
C ALA A 131 6.32 -16.82 -7.94
N ARG A 132 7.06 -17.94 -7.97
CA ARG A 132 7.92 -18.36 -9.09
C ARG A 132 7.11 -18.61 -10.36
N GLU A 133 6.00 -19.35 -10.28
CA GLU A 133 5.09 -19.54 -11.42
C GLU A 133 4.55 -18.20 -11.94
N SER A 134 4.14 -17.33 -11.02
CA SER A 134 3.65 -16.00 -11.37
C SER A 134 4.72 -15.13 -12.03
N LEU A 135 5.96 -15.20 -11.53
CA LEU A 135 7.13 -14.51 -12.09
C LEU A 135 7.44 -15.00 -13.50
N LEU A 136 7.48 -16.31 -13.74
CA LEU A 136 7.72 -16.86 -15.08
C LEU A 136 6.65 -16.41 -16.08
N ALA A 137 5.39 -16.40 -15.65
CA ALA A 137 4.28 -16.02 -16.52
C ALA A 137 4.21 -14.52 -16.79
N ARG A 138 4.67 -13.68 -15.84
CA ARG A 138 4.36 -12.25 -15.83
C ARG A 138 5.57 -11.34 -15.68
N GLY A 139 6.79 -11.84 -15.50
CA GLY A 139 7.96 -11.01 -15.20
C GLY A 139 7.84 -10.22 -13.89
N VAL A 140 8.78 -9.30 -13.65
CA VAL A 140 8.83 -8.49 -12.41
C VAL A 140 7.71 -7.43 -12.36
N MET A 141 6.88 -7.43 -11.33
CA MET A 141 5.79 -6.46 -11.11
C MET A 141 5.90 -5.74 -9.77
N TRP A 142 5.51 -4.46 -9.74
CA TRP A 142 5.37 -3.71 -8.49
C TRP A 142 3.89 -3.56 -8.09
N PRO A 143 3.55 -3.68 -6.79
CA PRO A 143 4.43 -4.17 -5.72
C PRO A 143 4.73 -5.66 -5.86
N ALA A 144 5.90 -6.09 -5.37
CA ALA A 144 6.36 -7.48 -5.47
C ALA A 144 5.37 -8.49 -4.85
N ALA A 145 4.68 -8.10 -3.79
CA ALA A 145 3.68 -8.93 -3.10
C ALA A 145 2.50 -9.37 -4.00
N ILE A 146 2.29 -8.75 -5.17
CA ILE A 146 1.30 -9.25 -6.14
C ILE A 146 1.56 -10.73 -6.49
N HIS A 147 2.83 -11.15 -6.57
CA HIS A 147 3.17 -12.53 -6.92
C HIS A 147 2.74 -13.55 -5.87
N THR A 148 2.46 -13.14 -4.63
CA THR A 148 2.05 -14.04 -3.54
C THR A 148 0.53 -14.11 -3.38
N HIS A 149 -0.25 -13.33 -4.13
CA HIS A 149 -1.71 -13.29 -3.98
C HIS A 149 -2.44 -14.39 -4.78
N GLY A 150 -1.79 -14.98 -5.79
CA GLY A 150 -2.40 -15.95 -6.69
C GLY A 150 -3.06 -17.14 -5.98
N PRO A 151 -2.41 -17.81 -5.01
CA PRO A 151 -3.04 -18.91 -4.29
C PRO A 151 -4.28 -18.53 -3.50
N LEU A 152 -4.28 -17.34 -2.89
CA LEU A 152 -5.47 -16.81 -2.22
C LEU A 152 -6.59 -16.59 -3.23
N TYR A 153 -6.30 -15.91 -4.34
CA TYR A 153 -7.31 -15.59 -5.36
C TYR A 153 -7.88 -16.85 -6.02
N GLY A 154 -7.05 -17.88 -6.25
CA GLY A 154 -7.50 -19.16 -6.80
C GLY A 154 -8.45 -19.97 -5.91
N GLN A 155 -8.54 -19.64 -4.62
CA GLN A 155 -9.51 -20.24 -3.70
C GLN A 155 -10.86 -19.51 -3.66
N LEU A 156 -10.94 -18.31 -4.23
CA LEU A 156 -12.16 -17.51 -4.24
C LEU A 156 -12.97 -17.84 -5.49
N SER A 157 -14.28 -17.97 -5.34
CA SER A 157 -15.19 -18.00 -6.50
C SER A 157 -15.16 -16.65 -7.23
N PRO A 158 -15.41 -16.59 -8.55
CA PRO A 158 -15.54 -15.33 -9.28
C PRO A 158 -16.51 -14.37 -8.58
N GLY A 159 -16.19 -13.08 -8.58
CA GLY A 159 -16.92 -12.07 -7.81
C GLY A 159 -16.16 -10.75 -7.75
N SER A 160 -16.42 -9.95 -6.73
CA SER A 160 -15.74 -8.67 -6.50
C SER A 160 -14.73 -8.76 -5.36
N LEU A 161 -13.62 -8.02 -5.44
CA LEU A 161 -12.56 -7.99 -4.44
C LEU A 161 -12.26 -6.54 -4.05
N MET A 162 -12.53 -6.19 -2.80
CA MET A 162 -12.14 -4.92 -2.20
C MET A 162 -10.87 -5.03 -1.36
N THR A 163 -10.09 -3.96 -1.33
CA THR A 163 -8.91 -3.84 -0.47
C THR A 163 -8.92 -2.58 0.38
N GLY A 164 -8.08 -2.57 1.42
CA GLY A 164 -7.77 -1.37 2.21
C GLY A 164 -6.63 -0.53 1.63
N GLU A 165 -6.22 -0.76 0.39
CA GLU A 165 -5.05 -0.11 -0.22
C GLU A 165 -5.22 1.41 -0.30
N GLY A 166 -4.09 2.11 -0.17
CA GLY A 166 -4.06 3.57 -0.13
C GLY A 166 -4.57 4.20 1.17
N GLY A 167 -5.08 3.44 2.14
CA GLY A 167 -5.59 3.98 3.40
C GLY A 167 -4.58 4.80 4.22
N ASP A 168 -3.32 4.36 4.27
CA ASP A 168 -2.24 5.13 4.90
C ASP A 168 -2.05 6.50 4.21
N ALA A 169 -2.22 6.56 2.88
CA ALA A 169 -2.10 7.78 2.12
C ALA A 169 -3.34 8.67 2.21
N THR A 170 -4.54 8.11 2.29
CA THR A 170 -5.79 8.90 2.27
C THR A 170 -6.20 9.37 3.66
N LEU A 171 -6.05 8.50 4.66
CA LEU A 171 -6.45 8.75 6.06
C LEU A 171 -5.29 9.30 6.90
N GLY A 172 -4.07 9.22 6.39
CA GLY A 172 -2.85 9.67 7.06
C GLY A 172 -2.72 11.18 7.21
N LEU A 173 -1.65 11.58 7.90
CA LEU A 173 -1.27 12.99 8.04
C LEU A 173 -0.96 13.57 6.65
N ARG A 174 -1.29 14.85 6.44
CA ARG A 174 -0.90 15.65 5.27
C ARG A 174 0.18 16.65 5.69
N ARG A 175 0.83 17.25 4.70
CA ARG A 175 1.79 18.34 4.90
C ARG A 175 1.30 19.43 5.88
N GLY A 176 0.04 19.87 5.73
CA GLY A 176 -0.54 20.92 6.56
C GLY A 176 -0.94 20.50 7.98
N THR A 177 -0.90 19.20 8.34
CA THR A 177 -1.54 18.71 9.58
C THR A 177 -0.94 19.32 10.85
N ALA A 178 0.37 19.56 10.93
CA ALA A 178 0.98 20.21 12.10
C ALA A 178 0.43 21.64 12.34
N LEU A 179 0.18 22.39 11.26
CA LEU A 179 -0.42 23.73 11.33
C LEU A 179 -1.88 23.66 11.76
N THR A 180 -2.63 22.69 11.24
CA THR A 180 -4.02 22.43 11.61
C THR A 180 -4.13 22.12 13.11
N VAL A 181 -3.27 21.25 13.62
CA VAL A 181 -3.24 20.89 15.04
C VAL A 181 -2.95 22.11 15.93
N LEU A 182 -2.02 22.98 15.54
CA LEU A 182 -1.76 24.24 16.25
C LEU A 182 -2.97 25.19 16.20
N ARG A 183 -3.61 25.31 15.04
CA ARG A 183 -4.80 26.14 14.84
C ARG A 183 -5.97 25.70 15.71
N HIS A 184 -6.14 24.40 15.93
CA HIS A 184 -7.20 23.84 16.77
C HIS A 184 -6.88 23.82 18.27
N GLY A 185 -5.89 24.59 18.72
CA GLY A 185 -5.67 24.87 20.13
C GLY A 185 -4.90 23.78 20.90
N ARG A 186 -4.23 22.84 20.21
CA ARG A 186 -3.31 21.93 20.90
C ARG A 186 -2.16 22.73 21.50
N ARG A 187 -1.81 22.43 22.76
CA ARG A 187 -0.66 23.07 23.43
C ARG A 187 0.60 22.90 22.57
N PRO A 188 1.29 24.00 22.22
CA PRO A 188 2.46 23.92 21.36
C PRO A 188 3.60 23.21 22.11
N SER A 189 4.09 22.12 21.53
CA SER A 189 5.37 21.51 21.93
C SER A 189 6.47 22.00 21.00
N ARG A 190 7.73 21.96 21.44
CA ARG A 190 8.88 22.30 20.58
C ARG A 190 8.87 21.46 19.30
N ALA A 191 8.65 20.15 19.43
CA ALA A 191 8.56 19.25 18.28
C ALA A 191 7.45 19.68 17.29
N LEU A 192 6.25 19.99 17.77
CA LEU A 192 5.14 20.43 16.92
C LEU A 192 5.44 21.75 16.20
N LEU A 193 6.02 22.73 16.91
CA LEU A 193 6.42 24.01 16.32
C LEU A 193 7.52 23.83 15.27
N THR A 194 8.51 22.97 15.54
CA THR A 194 9.58 22.65 14.58
C THR A 194 9.02 21.97 13.33
N THR A 195 8.13 20.98 13.47
CA THR A 195 7.46 20.36 12.34
C THR A 195 6.65 21.39 11.55
N ALA A 196 5.80 22.17 12.21
CA ALA A 196 4.99 23.20 11.54
C ALA A 196 5.84 24.22 10.78
N ALA A 197 6.95 24.69 11.37
CA ALA A 197 7.87 25.61 10.71
C ALA A 197 8.54 24.98 9.47
N ARG A 198 8.96 23.71 9.58
CA ARG A 198 9.54 22.97 8.44
C ARG A 198 8.56 22.82 7.28
N GLU A 199 7.29 22.60 7.57
CA GLU A 199 6.26 22.46 6.52
C GLU A 199 5.94 23.74 5.78
N LEU A 200 6.20 24.91 6.40
CA LEU A 200 6.05 26.22 5.77
C LEU A 200 7.21 26.61 4.86
N LEU A 201 8.33 25.88 4.90
CA LEU A 201 9.51 26.22 4.11
C LEU A 201 9.22 26.13 2.61
N PRO A 202 9.86 27.00 1.79
CA PRO A 202 9.81 26.91 0.34
C PRO A 202 10.31 25.54 -0.15
N ARG A 203 9.83 25.13 -1.34
CA ARG A 203 10.15 23.82 -1.93
C ARG A 203 11.66 23.50 -1.93
N ARG A 204 12.51 24.46 -2.32
CA ARG A 204 13.97 24.28 -2.36
C ARG A 204 14.59 24.06 -0.98
N ALA A 205 14.11 24.79 0.03
CA ALA A 205 14.59 24.65 1.41
C ALA A 205 14.14 23.31 2.03
N ARG A 206 12.91 22.87 1.73
CA ARG A 206 12.42 21.54 2.12
C ARG A 206 13.21 20.43 1.47
N ASP A 207 13.46 20.53 0.18
CA ASP A 207 14.26 19.54 -0.57
C ASP A 207 15.67 19.42 0.01
N TRP A 208 16.33 20.56 0.28
CA TRP A 208 17.63 20.58 0.94
C TRP A 208 17.59 19.96 2.35
N LEU A 209 16.60 20.33 3.18
CA LEU A 209 16.47 19.76 4.52
C LEU A 209 16.18 18.26 4.50
N LEU A 210 15.33 17.78 3.59
CA LEU A 210 15.03 16.37 3.46
C LEU A 210 16.28 15.59 3.12
N ARG A 211 17.08 16.06 2.15
CA ARG A 211 18.36 15.42 1.78
C ARG A 211 19.39 15.45 2.91
N ARG A 212 19.45 16.56 3.65
CA ARG A 212 20.42 16.72 4.76
C ARG A 212 20.05 15.89 5.98
N ASP A 213 18.77 15.84 6.32
CA ASP A 213 18.27 15.16 7.51
C ASP A 213 17.97 13.67 7.24
N GLN A 214 18.24 13.14 6.03
CA GLN A 214 18.16 11.70 5.77
C GLN A 214 19.24 10.99 6.61
N PRO A 215 18.86 10.14 7.58
CA PRO A 215 19.81 9.22 8.18
C PRO A 215 20.33 8.26 7.10
N VAL A 216 21.46 7.58 7.35
CA VAL A 216 21.91 6.42 6.56
C VAL A 216 20.70 5.54 6.30
N GLY A 217 20.25 5.52 5.05
CA GLY A 217 18.94 5.04 4.69
C GLY A 217 18.89 3.53 4.74
N LEU A 218 17.68 2.97 4.82
CA LEU A 218 17.46 1.54 4.59
C LEU A 218 18.15 1.08 3.29
N HIS A 219 18.08 1.91 2.26
CA HIS A 219 18.62 1.68 0.92
C HIS A 219 20.15 1.68 0.83
N ASP A 220 20.86 2.34 1.75
CA ASP A 220 22.33 2.37 1.82
C ASP A 220 22.91 0.98 2.10
N ARG A 221 22.06 0.05 2.56
CA ARG A 221 22.43 -1.35 2.80
C ARG A 221 22.71 -2.11 1.51
N TRP A 222 22.26 -1.67 0.33
CA TRP A 222 22.53 -2.38 -0.94
C TRP A 222 22.72 -1.47 -2.16
N LEU A 223 22.27 -0.21 -2.14
CA LEU A 223 22.47 0.70 -3.26
C LEU A 223 23.91 1.22 -3.29
N ARG A 224 24.44 1.40 -4.49
CA ARG A 224 25.67 2.18 -4.71
C ARG A 224 25.38 3.67 -4.52
N ALA A 225 26.42 4.42 -4.14
CA ALA A 225 26.30 5.84 -3.78
C ALA A 225 25.61 6.70 -4.86
N ALA A 226 25.89 6.47 -6.15
CA ALA A 226 25.26 7.21 -7.24
C ALA A 226 23.76 6.90 -7.36
N ALA A 227 23.37 5.62 -7.25
CA ALA A 227 21.98 5.20 -7.28
C ALA A 227 21.19 5.68 -6.05
N LEU A 228 21.82 5.67 -4.88
CA LEU A 228 21.26 6.21 -3.65
C LEU A 228 21.00 7.72 -3.77
N ALA A 229 21.98 8.50 -4.24
CA ALA A 229 21.79 9.94 -4.43
C ALA A 229 20.66 10.27 -5.42
N GLU A 230 20.52 9.46 -6.48
CA GLU A 230 19.41 9.60 -7.43
C GLU A 230 18.06 9.17 -6.82
N HIS A 231 18.02 8.11 -6.02
CA HIS A 231 16.84 7.71 -5.24
C HIS A 231 16.37 8.85 -4.34
N GLU A 232 17.26 9.39 -3.52
CA GLU A 232 16.98 10.50 -2.62
C GLU A 232 16.49 11.73 -3.38
N ARG A 233 17.09 12.03 -4.55
CA ARG A 233 16.67 13.13 -5.41
C ARG A 233 15.22 12.97 -5.85
N ARG A 234 14.86 11.82 -6.43
CA ARG A 234 13.50 11.56 -6.96
C ARG A 234 12.46 11.45 -5.85
N MET A 235 12.81 10.78 -4.76
CA MET A 235 11.92 10.62 -3.61
C MET A 235 11.63 11.98 -2.97
N SER A 236 12.65 12.82 -2.79
CA SER A 236 12.46 14.19 -2.31
C SER A 236 11.60 15.02 -3.26
N GLU A 237 11.81 14.91 -4.58
CA GLU A 237 10.98 15.59 -5.59
C GLU A 237 9.47 15.28 -5.46
N ASP A 238 9.13 14.01 -5.19
CA ASP A 238 7.76 13.55 -4.97
C ASP A 238 7.19 14.03 -3.62
N ILE A 239 7.99 14.04 -2.55
CA ILE A 239 7.55 14.52 -1.22
C ILE A 239 7.34 16.03 -1.22
N VAL A 240 8.30 16.79 -1.77
CA VAL A 240 8.24 18.26 -1.70
C VAL A 240 7.20 18.86 -2.63
N ALA A 241 6.73 18.09 -3.61
CA ALA A 241 5.64 18.45 -4.49
C ALA A 241 4.26 18.46 -3.80
N GLU A 242 4.11 17.83 -2.62
CA GLU A 242 2.84 17.84 -1.89
C GLU A 242 2.43 19.29 -1.50
N PRO A 243 1.21 19.73 -1.88
CA PRO A 243 0.66 21.02 -1.47
C PRO A 243 0.49 21.14 0.05
N LEU A 244 0.55 22.37 0.56
CA LEU A 244 0.36 22.63 1.99
C LEU A 244 -1.10 22.50 2.43
N ARG A 245 -2.03 22.91 1.57
CA ARG A 245 -3.46 22.87 1.89
C ARG A 245 -3.95 21.42 1.90
N TYR A 246 -4.80 21.10 2.87
CA TYR A 246 -5.28 19.72 3.04
C TYR A 246 -6.08 19.23 1.82
N ASP A 247 -6.98 20.04 1.27
CA ASP A 247 -7.77 19.70 0.09
C ASP A 247 -6.89 19.38 -1.12
N GLU A 248 -5.93 20.24 -1.43
CA GLU A 248 -4.96 20.02 -2.50
C GLU A 248 -4.04 18.82 -2.23
N GLY A 249 -3.57 18.64 -0.99
CA GLY A 249 -2.70 17.52 -0.60
C GLY A 249 -3.42 16.16 -0.59
N THR A 250 -4.72 16.15 -0.30
CA THR A 250 -5.57 14.95 -0.42
C THR A 250 -5.81 14.63 -1.89
N TRP A 251 -6.16 15.63 -2.70
CA TRP A 251 -6.33 15.43 -4.14
C TRP A 251 -5.02 15.05 -4.84
N PHE A 252 -3.87 15.53 -4.35
CA PHE A 252 -2.55 15.20 -4.87
C PHE A 252 -2.25 13.69 -4.85
N ILE A 253 -2.95 12.90 -4.02
CA ILE A 253 -2.82 11.43 -3.99
C ILE A 253 -3.14 10.84 -5.37
N SER A 254 -4.18 11.33 -6.06
CA SER A 254 -4.57 10.85 -7.41
C SER A 254 -3.50 11.10 -8.46
N ARG A 255 -2.53 11.98 -8.16
CA ARG A 255 -1.41 12.28 -9.05
C ARG A 255 -0.22 11.38 -8.82
N ARG A 256 -0.14 10.59 -7.74
CA ARG A 256 1.05 9.79 -7.49
C ARG A 256 1.06 8.57 -8.41
N ARG A 257 2.10 8.46 -9.26
CA ARG A 257 2.23 7.34 -10.19
C ARG A 257 2.26 5.99 -9.47
N ALA A 258 2.87 5.95 -8.28
CA ALA A 258 2.86 4.75 -7.44
C ALA A 258 1.44 4.20 -7.21
N PHE A 259 0.44 5.03 -6.85
CA PHE A 259 -0.92 4.51 -6.63
C PHE A 259 -1.60 4.10 -7.94
N ALA A 260 -1.36 4.82 -9.03
CA ALA A 260 -1.88 4.40 -10.34
C ALA A 260 -1.29 3.05 -10.79
N THR A 261 0.02 2.83 -10.59
CA THR A 261 0.67 1.54 -10.87
C THR A 261 0.16 0.44 -9.95
N LEU A 262 -0.03 0.73 -8.65
CA LEU A 262 -0.58 -0.22 -7.67
C LEU A 262 -1.94 -0.75 -8.13
N VAL A 263 -2.89 0.17 -8.32
CA VAL A 263 -4.27 -0.15 -8.72
C VAL A 263 -4.28 -0.90 -10.05
N HIS A 264 -3.51 -0.43 -11.05
CA HIS A 264 -3.45 -1.08 -12.36
C HIS A 264 -2.94 -2.53 -12.27
N ASN A 265 -1.79 -2.74 -11.63
CA ASN A 265 -1.17 -4.07 -11.57
C ASN A 265 -1.96 -5.04 -10.69
N GLN A 266 -2.49 -4.58 -9.56
CA GLN A 266 -3.38 -5.39 -8.71
C GLN A 266 -4.65 -5.76 -9.47
N ALA A 267 -5.23 -4.82 -10.22
CA ALA A 267 -6.45 -5.08 -10.97
C ALA A 267 -6.25 -6.11 -12.08
N ALA A 268 -5.17 -5.97 -12.86
CA ALA A 268 -4.79 -6.93 -13.88
C ALA A 268 -4.55 -8.34 -13.28
N HIS A 269 -3.92 -8.40 -12.11
CA HIS A 269 -3.67 -9.67 -11.42
C HIS A 269 -4.96 -10.33 -10.93
N ALA A 270 -5.83 -9.60 -10.23
CA ALA A 270 -7.10 -10.12 -9.72
C ALA A 270 -8.05 -10.57 -10.84
N THR A 271 -8.12 -9.81 -11.94
CA THR A 271 -8.95 -10.13 -13.11
C THR A 271 -8.58 -11.49 -13.72
N ALA A 272 -7.30 -11.89 -13.67
CA ALA A 272 -6.86 -13.20 -14.15
C ALA A 272 -7.47 -14.38 -13.37
N TYR A 273 -8.05 -14.13 -12.19
CA TYR A 273 -8.74 -15.10 -11.35
C TYR A 273 -10.28 -14.90 -11.36
N GLY A 274 -10.82 -14.08 -12.26
CA GLY A 274 -12.25 -13.80 -12.32
C GLY A 274 -12.76 -12.89 -11.21
N LEU A 275 -11.87 -12.12 -10.57
CA LEU A 275 -12.21 -11.16 -9.53
C LEU A 275 -12.22 -9.73 -10.08
N ALA A 276 -13.31 -8.99 -9.83
CA ALA A 276 -13.43 -7.57 -10.14
C ALA A 276 -12.82 -6.73 -9.00
N PRO A 277 -11.71 -6.02 -9.22
CA PRO A 277 -10.94 -5.34 -8.18
C PRO A 277 -11.48 -3.94 -7.87
N PHE A 278 -11.49 -3.57 -6.59
CA PHE A 278 -11.95 -2.26 -6.12
C PHE A 278 -11.08 -1.75 -4.95
N ASP A 279 -10.53 -0.54 -5.10
CA ASP A 279 -9.74 0.15 -4.07
C ASP A 279 -10.46 1.43 -3.64
N PRO A 280 -11.55 1.32 -2.84
CA PRO A 280 -12.47 2.43 -2.60
C PRO A 280 -11.83 3.63 -1.88
N LEU A 281 -10.72 3.43 -1.17
CA LEU A 281 -9.98 4.52 -0.55
C LEU A 281 -9.14 5.32 -1.56
N LEU A 282 -8.83 4.77 -2.74
CA LEU A 282 -8.14 5.45 -3.84
C LEU A 282 -9.11 5.96 -4.92
N ASP A 283 -10.41 5.70 -4.77
CA ASP A 283 -11.42 6.21 -5.70
C ASP A 283 -11.39 7.75 -5.79
N HIS A 284 -11.46 8.26 -7.02
CA HIS A 284 -11.37 9.70 -7.28
C HIS A 284 -12.56 10.47 -6.71
N GLY A 285 -13.76 9.89 -6.70
CA GLY A 285 -14.95 10.49 -6.09
C GLY A 285 -14.78 10.61 -4.57
N PHE A 286 -14.33 9.54 -3.92
CA PHE A 286 -14.02 9.55 -2.49
C PHE A 286 -12.92 10.56 -2.14
N LEU A 287 -11.79 10.55 -2.85
CA LEU A 287 -10.69 11.51 -2.66
C LEU A 287 -11.16 12.96 -2.81
N ALA A 288 -11.99 13.25 -3.82
CA ALA A 288 -12.52 14.59 -4.04
C ALA A 288 -13.46 15.01 -2.89
N ALA A 289 -14.36 14.13 -2.45
CA ALA A 289 -15.27 14.40 -1.35
C ALA A 289 -14.51 14.60 -0.02
N LEU A 290 -13.50 13.78 0.25
CA LEU A 290 -12.64 13.90 1.43
C LEU A 290 -11.87 15.22 1.43
N ALA A 291 -11.25 15.58 0.30
CA ALA A 291 -10.56 16.84 0.11
C ALA A 291 -11.48 18.03 0.40
N ARG A 292 -12.71 18.03 -0.15
CA ARG A 292 -13.69 19.10 0.05
C ARG A 292 -14.16 19.19 1.49
N SER A 293 -14.44 18.06 2.12
CA SER A 293 -14.89 17.99 3.52
C SER A 293 -13.84 18.52 4.49
N GLY A 294 -12.56 18.21 4.27
CA GLY A 294 -11.47 18.77 5.07
C GLY A 294 -11.13 20.22 4.73
N GLY A 295 -11.41 20.67 3.51
CA GLY A 295 -11.12 22.03 3.05
C GLY A 295 -9.64 22.40 3.20
N ARG A 296 -9.36 23.65 3.57
CA ARG A 296 -7.96 24.15 3.66
C ARG A 296 -7.15 23.47 4.76
N TRP A 297 -7.79 23.16 5.89
CA TRP A 297 -7.10 22.75 7.12
C TRP A 297 -7.18 21.24 7.37
N GLY A 298 -8.22 20.57 6.90
CA GLY A 298 -8.36 19.14 7.09
C GLY A 298 -8.66 18.75 8.52
N TYR A 299 -8.31 17.50 8.84
CA TYR A 299 -8.53 16.87 10.14
C TYR A 299 -7.29 17.00 11.04
N ASN A 300 -7.49 16.86 12.36
CA ASN A 300 -6.45 16.85 13.39
C ASN A 300 -5.65 15.54 13.44
N GLY A 301 -5.32 15.01 12.26
CA GLY A 301 -4.56 13.78 12.05
C GLY A 301 -5.42 12.53 11.89
N ARG A 302 -4.75 11.39 11.71
CA ARG A 302 -5.38 10.15 11.26
C ARG A 302 -6.52 9.66 12.14
N THR A 303 -6.35 9.69 13.47
CA THR A 303 -7.42 9.26 14.38
C THR A 303 -8.65 10.17 14.27
N ALA A 304 -8.47 11.48 14.08
CA ALA A 304 -9.60 12.40 13.90
C ALA A 304 -10.31 12.15 12.56
N THR A 305 -9.56 11.88 11.49
CA THR A 305 -10.14 11.45 10.19
C THR A 305 -10.93 10.15 10.35
N MET A 306 -10.35 9.14 11.01
CA MET A 306 -11.00 7.85 11.26
C MET A 306 -12.26 8.00 12.11
N GLN A 307 -12.24 8.84 13.13
CA GLN A 307 -13.42 9.13 13.95
C GLN A 307 -14.51 9.82 13.15
N ALA A 308 -14.16 10.82 12.33
CA ALA A 308 -15.13 11.55 11.52
C ALA A 308 -15.83 10.65 10.49
N LEU A 309 -15.14 9.62 9.98
CA LEU A 309 -15.64 8.77 8.91
C LEU A 309 -16.18 7.41 9.38
N PHE A 310 -15.72 6.88 10.51
CA PHE A 310 -15.96 5.48 10.85
C PHE A 310 -16.34 5.24 12.32
N ALA A 311 -16.56 6.28 13.12
CA ALA A 311 -16.92 6.11 14.54
C ALA A 311 -18.26 5.40 14.77
N ASP A 312 -19.15 5.42 13.77
CA ASP A 312 -20.46 4.77 13.78
C ASP A 312 -20.40 3.29 13.38
N VAL A 313 -19.35 2.85 12.67
CA VAL A 313 -19.23 1.49 12.12
C VAL A 313 -18.05 0.68 12.68
N LEU A 314 -17.13 1.30 13.43
CA LEU A 314 -15.97 0.62 14.00
C LEU A 314 -15.86 0.78 15.53
N PRO A 315 -15.31 -0.23 16.23
CA PRO A 315 -14.97 -0.09 17.64
C PRO A 315 -13.94 1.02 17.85
N ARG A 316 -14.12 1.80 18.92
CA ARG A 316 -13.18 2.86 19.31
C ARG A 316 -11.73 2.35 19.46
N ALA A 317 -11.56 1.12 19.94
CA ALA A 317 -10.25 0.47 20.08
C ALA A 317 -9.51 0.34 18.75
N VAL A 318 -10.22 -0.04 17.67
CA VAL A 318 -9.65 -0.16 16.32
C VAL A 318 -9.26 1.23 15.79
N ILE A 319 -10.15 2.22 15.94
CA ILE A 319 -9.92 3.60 15.50
C ILE A 319 -8.68 4.22 16.17
N ALA A 320 -8.53 4.00 17.47
CA ALA A 320 -7.46 4.58 18.29
C ALA A 320 -6.13 3.81 18.20
N ARG A 321 -6.11 2.66 17.52
CA ARG A 321 -4.92 1.81 17.42
C ARG A 321 -3.74 2.55 16.79
N SER A 322 -2.57 2.40 17.40
CA SER A 322 -1.28 2.95 16.94
C SER A 322 -0.30 1.90 16.44
N THR A 323 -0.53 0.62 16.73
CA THR A 323 0.34 -0.49 16.30
C THR A 323 -0.05 -1.01 14.91
N LYS A 324 0.88 -1.69 14.23
CA LYS A 324 0.66 -2.40 12.96
C LYS A 324 1.59 -3.62 12.97
N ALA A 325 1.10 -4.77 12.51
CA ALA A 325 1.96 -5.92 12.25
C ALA A 325 3.02 -5.61 11.20
N SER A 326 4.15 -6.30 11.32
CA SER A 326 5.17 -6.36 10.29
C SER A 326 4.98 -7.66 9.51
N PHE A 327 5.15 -7.61 8.20
CA PHE A 327 5.05 -8.79 7.33
C PHE A 327 6.38 -9.15 6.68
N ASN A 328 7.48 -8.44 6.99
CA ASN A 328 8.78 -8.65 6.33
C ASN A 328 9.27 -10.11 6.47
N HIS A 329 9.02 -10.76 7.61
CA HIS A 329 9.39 -12.16 7.83
C HIS A 329 8.52 -13.15 7.06
N ALA A 330 7.26 -12.80 6.76
CA ALA A 330 6.37 -13.65 5.98
C ALA A 330 6.85 -13.85 4.53
N TYR A 331 7.62 -12.87 4.03
CA TYR A 331 8.15 -12.84 2.66
C TYR A 331 9.55 -13.46 2.52
N ARG A 332 10.13 -13.95 3.63
CA ARG A 332 11.45 -14.61 3.69
C ARG A 332 11.29 -16.09 4.05
N GLY A 333 10.64 -16.84 3.17
CA GLY A 333 10.50 -18.29 3.32
C GLY A 333 11.76 -19.06 2.89
N SER A 334 11.70 -20.39 2.94
CA SER A 334 12.84 -21.26 2.59
C SER A 334 13.32 -21.04 1.16
N GLY A 335 12.41 -20.86 0.21
CA GLY A 335 12.74 -20.63 -1.20
C GLY A 335 13.53 -19.35 -1.41
N THR A 336 13.24 -18.29 -0.64
CA THR A 336 14.04 -17.06 -0.63
C THR A 336 15.43 -17.26 -0.01
N ILE A 337 15.56 -17.95 1.14
CA ILE A 337 16.89 -18.10 1.77
C ILE A 337 17.78 -19.06 0.98
N GLU A 338 17.21 -20.13 0.42
CA GLU A 338 17.95 -21.08 -0.43
C GLU A 338 18.50 -20.38 -1.66
N PHE A 339 17.65 -19.62 -2.37
CA PHE A 339 18.11 -18.82 -3.50
C PHE A 339 19.20 -17.82 -3.09
N ALA A 340 18.98 -17.05 -2.02
CA ALA A 340 19.96 -16.06 -1.58
C ALA A 340 21.30 -16.68 -1.13
N ARG A 341 21.32 -17.93 -0.65
CA ARG A 341 22.55 -18.63 -0.27
C ARG A 341 23.42 -18.98 -1.48
N ASP A 342 22.82 -19.35 -2.60
CA ASP A 342 23.57 -19.82 -3.77
C ASP A 342 23.68 -18.76 -4.88
N TRP A 343 23.03 -17.60 -4.69
CA TRP A 343 23.04 -16.51 -5.66
C TRP A 343 24.44 -15.90 -5.86
N ASP A 344 24.81 -15.73 -7.13
CA ASP A 344 26.14 -15.33 -7.61
C ASP A 344 26.26 -13.83 -7.95
N GLY A 345 25.21 -13.05 -7.72
CA GLY A 345 25.16 -11.63 -8.05
C GLY A 345 24.54 -11.29 -9.41
N SER A 346 24.14 -12.31 -10.20
CA SER A 346 23.50 -12.10 -11.51
C SER A 346 22.06 -11.58 -11.43
N GLY A 347 21.56 -10.99 -12.53
CA GLY A 347 20.15 -10.57 -12.65
C GLY A 347 19.78 -9.27 -11.95
N VAL A 348 20.76 -8.51 -11.46
CA VAL A 348 20.60 -7.15 -10.98
C VAL A 348 21.52 -6.19 -11.75
N ASP A 349 21.13 -4.91 -11.80
CA ASP A 349 21.98 -3.87 -12.38
C ASP A 349 23.11 -3.53 -11.39
N THR A 350 24.31 -4.04 -11.69
CA THR A 350 25.49 -3.88 -10.82
C THR A 350 26.06 -2.46 -10.83
N ASP A 351 25.61 -1.56 -11.71
CA ASP A 351 25.94 -0.13 -11.62
C ASP A 351 25.07 0.58 -10.55
N LEU A 352 23.90 0.01 -10.24
CA LEU A 352 22.98 0.54 -9.23
C LEU A 352 23.11 -0.15 -7.87
N VAL A 353 23.42 -1.45 -7.88
CA VAL A 353 23.34 -2.32 -6.71
C VAL A 353 24.70 -2.95 -6.39
N ASP A 354 25.00 -2.99 -5.10
CA ASP A 354 26.07 -3.81 -4.53
C ASP A 354 25.49 -5.22 -4.25
N ALA A 355 25.85 -6.18 -5.10
CA ALA A 355 25.29 -7.53 -5.06
C ALA A 355 25.64 -8.29 -3.76
N GLU A 356 26.86 -8.14 -3.25
CA GLU A 356 27.26 -8.80 -2.01
C GLU A 356 26.45 -8.26 -0.82
N ARG A 357 26.34 -6.93 -0.72
CA ARG A 357 25.56 -6.31 0.36
C ARG A 357 24.06 -6.57 0.23
N LEU A 358 23.53 -6.66 -1.00
CA LEU A 358 22.14 -7.09 -1.23
C LEU A 358 21.90 -8.52 -0.72
N ARG A 359 22.82 -9.45 -0.99
CA ARG A 359 22.74 -10.83 -0.49
C ARG A 359 22.76 -10.87 1.03
N GLU A 360 23.61 -10.07 1.67
CA GLU A 360 23.62 -9.90 3.13
C GLU A 360 22.25 -9.42 3.66
N VAL A 361 21.59 -8.48 2.98
CA VAL A 361 20.25 -8.01 3.35
C VAL A 361 19.23 -9.15 3.32
N TRP A 362 19.21 -9.97 2.26
CA TRP A 362 18.29 -11.11 2.15
C TRP A 362 18.54 -12.19 3.21
N LEU A 363 19.81 -12.42 3.55
CA LEU A 363 20.21 -13.40 4.56
C LEU A 363 20.12 -12.86 5.99
N SER A 364 19.98 -11.54 6.19
CA SER A 364 19.87 -10.93 7.53
C SER A 364 18.60 -11.33 8.28
N ASP A 365 18.63 -11.13 9.60
CA ASP A 365 17.46 -11.31 10.47
C ASP A 365 16.44 -10.17 10.32
N GLU A 366 16.78 -9.08 9.64
CA GLU A 366 15.90 -7.95 9.37
C GLU A 366 15.76 -7.72 7.86
N PRO A 367 15.07 -8.64 7.14
CA PRO A 367 14.81 -8.48 5.72
C PRO A 367 13.89 -7.28 5.49
N THR A 368 13.93 -6.75 4.26
CA THR A 368 13.07 -5.64 3.85
C THR A 368 12.38 -5.92 2.53
N MET A 369 11.10 -5.55 2.46
CA MET A 369 10.33 -5.60 1.21
C MET A 369 10.83 -4.62 0.14
N ALA A 370 11.68 -3.65 0.51
CA ALA A 370 12.28 -2.73 -0.44
C ALA A 370 13.18 -3.44 -1.49
N THR A 371 13.72 -4.62 -1.15
CA THR A 371 14.55 -5.42 -2.06
C THR A 371 13.77 -6.50 -2.80
N ALA A 372 12.44 -6.57 -2.64
CA ALA A 372 11.64 -7.68 -3.19
C ALA A 372 11.65 -7.73 -4.73
N LEU A 373 11.64 -6.57 -5.40
CA LEU A 373 11.75 -6.54 -6.87
C LEU A 373 13.13 -7.00 -7.37
N LEU A 374 14.20 -6.69 -6.63
CA LEU A 374 15.54 -7.17 -6.92
C LEU A 374 15.65 -8.69 -6.78
N LEU A 375 15.01 -9.25 -5.73
CA LEU A 375 14.96 -10.70 -5.52
C LEU A 375 14.27 -11.40 -6.70
N HIS A 376 13.14 -10.85 -7.16
CA HIS A 376 12.40 -11.35 -8.31
C HIS A 376 13.22 -11.25 -9.61
N SER A 377 13.90 -10.13 -9.83
CA SER A 377 14.77 -9.90 -10.99
C SER A 377 15.94 -10.88 -11.03
N ALA A 378 16.64 -11.04 -9.90
CA ALA A 378 17.75 -11.97 -9.75
C ALA A 378 17.31 -13.42 -10.01
N TRP A 379 16.18 -13.83 -9.43
CA TRP A 379 15.66 -15.17 -9.63
C TRP A 379 15.27 -15.44 -11.09
N LEU A 380 14.56 -14.52 -11.76
CA LEU A 380 14.18 -14.70 -13.16
C LEU A 380 15.39 -14.86 -14.09
N ALA A 381 16.45 -14.07 -13.88
CA ALA A 381 17.69 -14.18 -14.64
C ALA A 381 18.34 -15.56 -14.48
N SER A 382 18.30 -16.13 -13.27
CA SER A 382 18.84 -17.48 -13.01
C SER A 382 18.10 -18.60 -13.76
N GLN A 383 16.87 -18.34 -14.21
CA GLN A 383 16.07 -19.29 -15.00
C GLN A 383 16.39 -19.24 -16.51
N GLY A 384 17.38 -18.44 -16.93
CA GLY A 384 17.72 -18.26 -18.34
C GLY A 384 16.66 -17.47 -19.13
N THR A 385 15.77 -16.78 -18.42
CA THR A 385 14.79 -15.86 -19.03
C THR A 385 15.41 -14.45 -19.03
N PRO A 386 15.59 -13.81 -20.20
CA PRO A 386 16.17 -12.48 -20.29
C PRO A 386 15.27 -11.38 -19.72
#